data_AF-A0A3C1PWL3-F1
#
_entry.id   AF-A0A3C1PWL3-F1
#
_cell.length_a   1.000
_cell.length_b   1.000
_cell.length_c   1.000
_cell.angle_alpha   90.00
_cell.angle_beta   90.00
_cell.angle_gamma   90.00
#
_symmetry.space_group_name_H-M   'P 1'
#
loop_
_entity.id
_entity.type
_entity.pdbx_description
1 polymer ?
#
loop_
_entity_poly.entity_id
_entity_poly.type
_entity_poly.pdbx_seq_one_letter_code
_entity_poly.pdbx_strand_id
1 'polypeptide(L)'
;MAMSWIGVDQLCQVVSRDTAMAHIHWLSVHWQVDVPDSGHYLWWDDKGLSLKSAAFDFRSSVHVDFVEGTRARRIRAVTGEALTRAMGCQKGLRPAIFDATAGLGGDLSVLANIGCAVSAVERQPVVAALLRDALRRAENSDTGWCERVQMKCADSLDFMSHV
;
A
#
# COMPACT_ATOMS: atom_id res chain seq x y z
N MET A 1 6.90 -16.38 16.63
CA MET A 1 7.26 -16.84 15.28
C MET A 1 6.59 -15.92 14.29
N ALA A 2 7.34 -15.32 13.35
CA ALA A 2 6.71 -14.60 12.25
C ALA A 2 5.91 -15.61 11.41
N MET A 3 4.65 -15.29 11.14
CA MET A 3 3.76 -16.15 10.36
C MET A 3 4.23 -16.10 8.89
N SER A 4 4.61 -17.24 8.32
CA SER A 4 5.04 -17.31 6.92
C SER A 4 3.82 -17.33 6.00
N TRP A 5 3.81 -16.44 5.01
CA TRP A 5 2.76 -16.39 3.98
C TRP A 5 3.14 -17.24 2.77
N ILE A 6 2.14 -17.74 2.06
CA ILE A 6 2.33 -18.35 0.74
C ILE A 6 2.20 -17.25 -0.31
N GLY A 7 3.20 -17.15 -1.19
CA GLY A 7 3.19 -16.30 -2.37
C GLY A 7 3.14 -17.14 -3.64
N VAL A 8 2.31 -16.74 -4.59
CA VAL A 8 2.15 -17.40 -5.89
C VAL A 8 2.72 -16.52 -6.98
N ASP A 9 3.68 -17.06 -7.73
CA ASP A 9 4.32 -16.46 -8.91
C ASP A 9 4.38 -17.54 -10.00
N GLN A 10 3.35 -17.61 -10.83
CA GLN A 10 3.19 -18.66 -11.84
C GLN A 10 4.23 -18.61 -12.96
N LEU A 11 4.77 -17.42 -13.23
CA LEU A 11 5.65 -17.21 -14.37
C LEU A 11 7.12 -17.41 -14.00
N CYS A 12 7.46 -17.44 -12.70
CA CYS A 12 8.84 -17.52 -12.20
C CYS A 12 9.76 -16.45 -12.82
N GLN A 13 9.22 -15.36 -13.35
CA GLN A 13 9.91 -14.46 -14.27
C GLN A 13 10.36 -13.15 -13.62
N VAL A 14 10.26 -13.02 -12.30
CA VAL A 14 10.15 -11.68 -11.74
C VAL A 14 11.42 -11.23 -11.03
N VAL A 15 12.35 -10.67 -11.82
CA VAL A 15 13.46 -9.84 -11.30
C VAL A 15 12.92 -8.71 -10.39
N SER A 16 11.72 -8.18 -10.69
CA SER A 16 11.07 -7.14 -9.89
C SER A 16 10.48 -7.62 -8.56
N ARG A 17 10.30 -8.94 -8.34
CA ARG A 17 9.81 -9.50 -7.07
C ARG A 17 10.86 -9.36 -6.00
N ASP A 18 12.10 -9.76 -6.29
CA ASP A 18 13.18 -9.68 -5.32
C ASP A 18 13.46 -8.22 -4.93
N THR A 19 13.40 -7.30 -5.89
CA THR A 19 13.43 -5.86 -5.62
C THR A 19 12.26 -5.41 -4.76
N ALA A 20 11.03 -5.84 -5.06
CA ALA A 20 9.86 -5.48 -4.26
C ALA A 20 9.90 -6.06 -2.83
N MET A 21 10.42 -7.27 -2.67
CA MET A 21 10.59 -7.93 -1.37
C MET A 21 11.64 -7.22 -0.50
N ALA A 22 12.65 -6.59 -1.09
CA ALA A 22 13.58 -5.73 -0.34
C ALA A 22 12.85 -4.58 0.37
N HIS A 23 11.77 -4.06 -0.22
CA HIS A 23 10.94 -3.01 0.39
C HIS A 23 9.91 -3.52 1.40
N ILE A 24 9.69 -4.84 1.49
CA ILE A 24 8.71 -5.50 2.37
C ILE A 24 9.42 -6.54 3.25
N HIS A 25 10.60 -6.19 3.75
CA HIS A 25 11.46 -7.08 4.55
C HIS A 25 10.83 -7.56 5.87
N TRP A 26 9.73 -6.94 6.32
CA TRP A 26 8.99 -7.36 7.51
C TRP A 26 8.05 -8.55 7.26
N LEU A 27 7.83 -8.95 6.00
CA LEU A 27 6.91 -10.03 5.63
C LEU A 27 7.69 -11.24 5.11
N SER A 28 7.57 -12.37 5.78
CA SER A 28 8.15 -13.63 5.31
C SER A 28 7.19 -14.32 4.34
N VAL A 29 7.63 -14.53 3.10
CA VAL A 29 6.83 -15.15 2.03
C VAL A 29 7.57 -16.35 1.45
N HIS A 30 6.90 -17.50 1.41
CA HIS A 30 7.34 -18.69 0.69
C HIS A 30 6.70 -18.70 -0.70
N TRP A 31 7.52 -18.53 -1.73
CA TRP A 31 7.07 -18.45 -3.12
C TRP A 31 6.94 -19.84 -3.75
N GLN A 32 5.82 -20.07 -4.42
CA GLN A 32 5.50 -21.27 -5.17
C GLN A 32 4.76 -20.93 -6.48
N VAL A 33 4.63 -21.91 -7.36
CA VAL A 33 3.93 -21.76 -8.65
C VAL A 33 2.44 -22.06 -8.49
N ASP A 34 2.11 -23.07 -7.70
CA ASP A 34 0.73 -23.54 -7.56
C ASP A 34 -0.07 -22.68 -6.58
N VAL A 35 -1.35 -22.51 -6.86
CA VAL A 35 -2.27 -21.84 -5.94
C VAL A 35 -2.55 -22.79 -4.76
N PRO A 36 -2.51 -22.32 -3.50
CA PRO A 36 -2.83 -23.18 -2.36
C PRO A 36 -4.33 -23.54 -2.35
N ASP A 37 -4.64 -24.75 -1.88
CA ASP A 37 -6.02 -25.26 -1.83
C ASP A 37 -6.93 -24.54 -0.83
N SER A 38 -6.34 -23.80 0.12
CA SER A 38 -7.10 -23.11 1.16
C SER A 38 -6.39 -21.84 1.66
N GLY A 39 -7.15 -21.00 2.36
CA GLY A 39 -6.63 -19.80 3.01
C GLY A 39 -6.40 -18.62 2.06
N HIS A 40 -5.76 -17.59 2.61
CA HIS A 40 -5.36 -16.40 1.87
C HIS A 40 -3.91 -16.54 1.43
N TYR A 41 -3.60 -16.03 0.25
CA TYR A 41 -2.26 -16.09 -0.32
C TYR A 41 -1.96 -14.80 -1.08
N LEU A 42 -0.67 -14.51 -1.19
CA LEU A 42 -0.18 -13.40 -1.99
C LEU A 42 -0.05 -13.86 -3.42
N TRP A 43 -0.46 -13.01 -4.36
CA TRP A 43 -0.28 -13.22 -5.78
C TRP A 43 0.57 -12.10 -6.34
N TRP A 44 1.56 -12.47 -7.15
CA TRP A 44 2.47 -11.54 -7.79
C TRP A 44 2.44 -11.72 -9.30
N ASP A 45 2.22 -10.61 -10.01
CA ASP A 45 2.29 -10.54 -11.48
C ASP A 45 2.87 -9.19 -11.95
N ASP A 46 2.68 -8.88 -13.23
CA ASP A 46 3.12 -7.63 -13.87
C ASP A 46 2.45 -6.38 -13.28
N LYS A 47 1.28 -6.54 -12.64
CA LYS A 47 0.56 -5.45 -11.96
C LYS A 47 1.03 -5.25 -10.53
N GLY A 48 1.79 -6.20 -9.98
CA GLY A 48 2.40 -6.15 -8.66
C GLY A 48 1.70 -7.07 -7.65
N LEU A 49 1.77 -6.69 -6.38
CA LEU A 49 1.29 -7.53 -5.28
C LEU A 49 -0.24 -7.44 -5.14
N SER A 50 -0.88 -8.59 -4.93
CA SER A 50 -2.28 -8.67 -4.55
C SER A 50 -2.51 -9.74 -3.48
N LEU A 51 -3.56 -9.58 -2.69
CA LEU A 51 -4.03 -10.61 -1.76
C LEU A 51 -5.24 -11.33 -2.38
N LYS A 52 -5.20 -12.66 -2.41
CA LYS A 52 -6.26 -13.53 -2.91
C LYS A 52 -6.67 -14.53 -1.83
N SER A 53 -7.77 -15.23 -2.09
CA SER A 53 -8.29 -16.30 -1.23
C SER A 53 -8.64 -17.50 -2.09
N ALA A 54 -8.25 -18.68 -1.65
CA ALA A 54 -8.64 -19.94 -2.28
C ALA A 54 -10.15 -20.25 -2.12
N ALA A 55 -10.81 -19.61 -1.15
CA ALA A 55 -12.24 -19.81 -0.88
C ALA A 55 -13.17 -18.90 -1.73
N PHE A 56 -12.62 -17.88 -2.40
CA PHE A 56 -13.40 -16.95 -3.22
C PHE A 56 -13.10 -17.15 -4.70
N ASP A 57 -13.93 -16.54 -5.57
CA ASP A 57 -13.67 -16.47 -7.00
C ASP A 57 -12.25 -15.94 -7.23
N PHE A 58 -11.48 -16.59 -8.12
CA PHE A 58 -10.10 -16.23 -8.45
C PHE A 58 -9.91 -14.77 -8.91
N ARG A 59 -10.99 -14.13 -9.38
CA ARG A 59 -11.03 -12.70 -9.75
C ARG A 59 -11.07 -11.77 -8.55
N SER A 60 -11.54 -12.27 -7.41
CA SER A 60 -11.63 -11.51 -6.16
C SER A 60 -10.23 -11.34 -5.60
N SER A 61 -9.75 -10.10 -5.59
CA SER A 61 -8.44 -9.76 -5.09
C SER A 61 -8.46 -8.40 -4.40
N VAL A 62 -7.59 -8.23 -3.41
CA VAL A 62 -7.24 -6.93 -2.88
C VAL A 62 -5.94 -6.51 -3.55
N HIS A 63 -6.05 -5.57 -4.47
CA HIS A 63 -4.94 -4.94 -5.15
C HIS A 63 -5.07 -3.42 -5.01
N VAL A 64 -3.95 -2.75 -4.76
CA VAL A 64 -3.92 -1.29 -4.63
C VAL A 64 -3.17 -0.73 -5.82
N ASP A 65 -3.83 0.13 -6.57
CA ASP A 65 -3.22 0.87 -7.68
C ASP A 65 -3.53 2.36 -7.51
N PHE A 66 -2.48 3.17 -7.56
CA PHE A 66 -2.59 4.62 -7.50
C PHE A 66 -2.31 5.31 -8.85
N VAL A 67 -1.84 4.55 -9.85
CA VAL A 67 -1.50 5.05 -11.18
C VAL A 67 -2.71 4.97 -12.09
N GLU A 68 -3.50 3.89 -12.01
CA GLU A 68 -4.69 3.68 -12.84
C GLU A 68 -5.97 3.39 -12.03
N GLY A 69 -7.08 3.30 -12.75
CA GLY A 69 -8.38 2.91 -12.19
C GLY A 69 -9.05 3.95 -11.27
N THR A 70 -10.02 3.47 -10.49
CA THR A 70 -10.90 4.31 -9.66
C THR A 70 -10.15 5.12 -8.61
N ARG A 71 -9.10 4.54 -8.02
CA ARG A 71 -8.27 5.21 -7.01
C ARG A 71 -7.46 6.35 -7.61
N ALA A 72 -6.78 6.12 -8.73
CA ALA A 72 -6.07 7.18 -9.44
C ALA A 72 -7.00 8.31 -9.87
N ARG A 73 -8.21 7.98 -10.35
CA ARG A 73 -9.25 8.98 -10.65
C ARG A 73 -9.65 9.78 -9.42
N ARG A 74 -9.84 9.14 -8.25
CA ARG A 74 -10.17 9.83 -6.99
C ARG A 74 -9.05 10.78 -6.55
N ILE A 75 -7.79 10.35 -6.65
CA ILE A 75 -6.62 11.17 -6.30
C ILE A 75 -6.58 12.43 -7.20
N ARG A 76 -6.68 12.25 -8.52
CA ARG A 76 -6.67 13.35 -9.50
C ARG A 76 -7.86 14.30 -9.37
N ALA A 77 -9.03 13.79 -9.00
CA ALA A 77 -10.23 14.60 -8.88
C ALA A 77 -10.22 15.52 -7.64
N VAL A 78 -9.26 15.36 -6.72
CA VAL A 78 -9.16 16.14 -5.47
C VAL A 78 -10.49 16.14 -4.70
N THR A 79 -11.22 15.02 -4.72
CA THR A 79 -12.59 14.90 -4.18
C THR A 79 -12.63 14.80 -2.64
N GLY A 80 -11.52 15.06 -1.97
CA GLY A 80 -11.37 14.93 -0.51
C GLY A 80 -11.85 16.12 0.29
N GLU A 81 -12.74 16.98 -0.22
CA GLU A 81 -13.00 18.30 0.41
C GLU A 81 -13.36 18.20 1.91
N ALA A 82 -14.19 17.22 2.30
CA ALA A 82 -14.50 16.99 3.71
C ALA A 82 -13.26 16.57 4.51
N LEU A 83 -12.45 15.65 3.98
CA LEU A 83 -11.19 15.21 4.57
C LEU A 83 -10.17 16.36 4.67
N THR A 84 -9.99 17.13 3.59
CA THR A 84 -9.03 18.24 3.54
C THR A 84 -9.43 19.36 4.49
N ARG A 85 -10.74 19.67 4.59
CA ARG A 85 -11.27 20.64 5.56
C ARG A 85 -11.07 20.14 7.00
N ALA A 86 -11.36 18.86 7.27
CA ALA A 86 -11.16 18.27 8.60
C ALA A 86 -9.69 18.32 9.04
N MET A 87 -8.76 18.14 8.10
CA MET A 87 -7.31 18.26 8.35
C MET A 87 -6.80 19.70 8.33
N GLY A 88 -7.66 20.71 8.14
CA GLY A 88 -7.26 22.12 8.13
C GLY A 88 -6.49 22.59 6.89
N CYS A 89 -6.57 21.85 5.78
CA CYS A 89 -5.94 22.24 4.52
C CYS A 89 -6.68 23.43 3.90
N GLN A 90 -5.95 24.52 3.67
CA GLN A 90 -6.47 25.77 3.08
C GLN A 90 -5.44 26.41 2.16
N LYS A 91 -5.78 27.51 1.48
CA LYS A 91 -4.84 28.17 0.56
C LYS A 91 -3.55 28.55 1.31
N GLY A 92 -2.41 28.03 0.86
CA GLY A 92 -1.10 28.27 1.47
C GLY A 92 -0.79 27.47 2.74
N LEU A 93 -1.72 26.67 3.27
CA LEU A 93 -1.49 25.84 4.46
C LEU A 93 -1.61 24.35 4.12
N ARG A 94 -0.52 23.61 4.34
CA ARG A 94 -0.43 22.15 4.21
C ARG A 94 0.20 21.59 5.48
N PRO A 95 -0.61 21.10 6.44
CA PRO A 95 -0.07 20.54 7.67
C PRO A 95 0.70 19.24 7.39
N ALA A 96 1.63 18.92 8.27
CA ALA A 96 2.16 17.58 8.37
C ALA A 96 1.08 16.67 8.96
N ILE A 97 0.84 15.52 8.34
CA ILE A 97 -0.19 14.57 8.71
C ILE A 97 0.46 13.32 9.28
N PHE A 98 -0.08 12.84 10.40
CA PHE A 98 0.20 11.51 10.90
C PHE A 98 -1.03 10.62 10.68
N ASP A 99 -0.92 9.66 9.76
CA ASP A 99 -1.95 8.65 9.50
C ASP A 99 -1.61 7.38 10.29
N ALA A 100 -2.24 7.23 11.46
CA ALA A 100 -2.02 6.11 12.36
C ALA A 100 -2.66 4.79 11.87
N THR A 101 -3.45 4.83 10.80
CA THR A 101 -4.28 3.74 10.28
C THR A 101 -4.24 3.71 8.75
N ALA A 102 -3.02 3.69 8.19
CA ALA A 102 -2.79 3.92 6.76
C ALA A 102 -3.63 3.01 5.86
N GLY A 103 -3.83 1.75 6.27
CA GLY A 103 -4.61 0.78 5.53
C GLY A 103 -4.11 0.64 4.10
N LEU A 104 -5.04 0.74 3.14
CA LEU A 104 -4.71 0.71 1.71
C LEU A 104 -4.36 2.09 1.14
N GLY A 105 -4.12 3.10 1.98
CA GLY A 105 -3.68 4.43 1.58
C GLY A 105 -4.71 5.29 0.85
N GLY A 106 -6.00 5.08 1.16
CA GLY A 106 -7.09 5.84 0.54
C GLY A 106 -7.00 7.34 0.85
N ASP A 107 -6.87 7.71 2.12
CA ASP A 107 -6.92 9.11 2.54
C ASP A 107 -5.54 9.79 2.50
N LEU A 108 -4.48 9.08 2.91
CA LEU A 108 -3.10 9.57 2.76
C LEU A 108 -2.78 9.98 1.33
N SER A 109 -3.22 9.22 0.31
CA SER A 109 -2.89 9.54 -1.09
C SER A 109 -3.56 10.83 -1.56
N VAL A 110 -4.77 11.11 -1.08
CA VAL A 110 -5.47 12.37 -1.35
C VAL A 110 -4.77 13.54 -0.65
N LEU A 111 -4.40 13.38 0.63
CA LEU A 111 -3.72 14.42 1.41
C LEU A 111 -2.33 14.72 0.87
N ALA A 112 -1.56 13.69 0.50
CA ALA A 112 -0.25 13.84 -0.12
C ALA A 112 -0.35 14.51 -1.50
N ASN A 113 -1.34 14.13 -2.32
CA ASN A 113 -1.54 14.71 -3.66
C ASN A 113 -1.88 16.19 -3.62
N ILE A 114 -2.55 16.67 -2.57
CA ILE A 114 -2.77 18.11 -2.41
C ILE A 114 -1.57 18.86 -1.83
N GLY A 115 -0.51 18.16 -1.41
CA GLY A 115 0.74 18.73 -0.95
C GLY A 115 1.05 18.58 0.54
N CYS A 116 0.30 17.78 1.30
CA CYS A 116 0.65 17.50 2.70
C CYS A 116 1.83 16.53 2.77
N ALA A 117 2.74 16.73 3.72
CA ALA A 117 3.69 15.69 4.12
C ALA A 117 2.96 14.70 5.02
N VAL A 118 3.06 13.40 4.75
CA VAL A 118 2.33 12.35 5.46
C VAL A 118 3.28 11.29 6.01
N SER A 119 3.24 11.10 7.32
CA SER A 119 3.83 9.95 8.00
C SER A 119 2.72 8.94 8.30
N ALA A 120 2.83 7.74 7.76
CA ALA A 120 1.79 6.73 7.77
C ALA A 120 2.25 5.44 8.47
N VAL A 121 1.38 4.85 9.28
CA VAL A 121 1.65 3.59 9.99
C VAL A 121 0.54 2.59 9.71
N GLU A 122 0.94 1.35 9.40
CA GLU A 122 0.04 0.20 9.29
C GLU A 122 0.63 -0.97 10.07
N ARG A 123 -0.17 -1.58 10.94
CA ARG A 123 0.30 -2.67 11.80
C ARG A 123 0.18 -4.04 11.14
N GLN A 124 -0.76 -4.21 10.22
CA GLN A 124 -1.02 -5.47 9.56
C GLN A 124 0.02 -5.68 8.44
N PRO A 125 0.92 -6.68 8.54
CA PRO A 125 2.05 -6.84 7.64
C PRO A 125 1.73 -6.97 6.14
N VAL A 126 0.64 -7.66 5.80
CA VAL A 126 0.15 -7.86 4.43
C VAL A 126 -0.49 -6.59 3.88
N VAL A 127 -1.30 -5.88 4.66
CA VAL A 127 -1.87 -4.60 4.24
C VAL A 127 -0.77 -3.57 4.00
N ALA A 128 0.22 -3.51 4.90
CA ALA A 128 1.41 -2.69 4.72
C ALA A 128 2.21 -3.08 3.48
N ALA A 129 2.31 -4.38 3.17
CA ALA A 129 2.96 -4.88 1.96
C ALA A 129 2.26 -4.42 0.68
N LEU A 130 0.92 -4.51 0.64
CA LEU A 130 0.11 -4.04 -0.48
C LEU A 130 0.26 -2.53 -0.69
N LEU A 131 0.22 -1.75 0.39
CA LEU A 131 0.43 -0.30 0.33
C LEU A 131 1.84 0.05 -0.15
N ARG A 132 2.87 -0.64 0.36
CA ARG A 132 4.26 -0.40 -0.02
C ARG A 132 4.50 -0.70 -1.49
N ASP A 133 3.98 -1.81 -2.00
CA ASP A 133 4.10 -2.13 -3.43
C ASP A 133 3.39 -1.09 -4.30
N ALA A 134 2.20 -0.62 -3.89
CA ALA A 134 1.48 0.43 -4.61
C ALA A 134 2.23 1.77 -4.62
N LEU A 135 2.82 2.18 -3.49
CA LEU A 135 3.66 3.38 -3.42
C LEU A 135 4.90 3.24 -4.31
N ARG A 136 5.60 2.09 -4.27
CA ARG A 136 6.75 1.81 -5.15
C ARG A 136 6.38 1.94 -6.63
N ARG A 137 5.24 1.38 -7.05
CA ARG A 137 4.77 1.49 -8.44
C ARG A 137 4.43 2.94 -8.79
N ALA A 138 3.82 3.69 -7.88
CA ALA A 138 3.46 5.08 -8.09
C ALA A 138 4.69 6.03 -8.09
N GLU A 139 5.74 5.75 -7.32
CA GLU A 139 7.02 6.47 -7.34
C GLU A 139 7.72 6.36 -8.71
N ASN A 140 7.58 5.21 -9.38
CA ASN A 140 8.09 4.98 -10.73
C ASN A 140 7.19 5.59 -11.84
N SER A 141 6.16 6.34 -11.46
CA SER A 141 5.22 6.99 -12.38
C SER A 141 5.21 8.51 -12.16
N ASP A 142 4.66 9.26 -13.11
CA ASP A 142 4.64 10.73 -13.10
C ASP A 142 3.54 11.33 -12.18
N THR A 143 3.30 10.71 -11.03
CA THR A 143 2.25 11.16 -10.09
C THR A 143 2.73 12.23 -9.10
N GLY A 144 4.03 12.28 -8.80
CA GLY A 144 4.70 13.36 -8.06
C GLY A 144 4.33 13.54 -6.58
N TRP A 145 3.33 12.84 -6.04
CA TRP A 145 2.90 12.99 -4.65
C TRP A 145 3.50 11.97 -3.70
N CYS A 146 3.99 10.82 -4.19
CA CYS A 146 4.48 9.73 -3.36
C CYS A 146 5.71 10.11 -2.53
N GLU A 147 6.54 11.05 -3.02
CA GLU A 147 7.69 11.60 -2.28
C GLU A 147 7.30 12.21 -0.91
N ARG A 148 6.02 12.59 -0.75
CA ARG A 148 5.50 13.18 0.48
C ARG A 148 5.05 12.14 1.50
N VAL A 149 5.07 10.85 1.16
CA VAL A 149 4.58 9.78 2.02
C VAL A 149 5.75 8.97 2.57
N GLN A 150 5.85 8.93 3.89
CA GLN A 150 6.71 7.99 4.60
C GLN A 150 5.82 6.96 5.28
N MET A 151 5.91 5.68 4.88
CA MET A 151 5.15 4.61 5.54
C MET A 151 6.05 3.68 6.37
N LYS A 152 5.51 3.18 7.48
CA LYS A 152 6.15 2.15 8.30
C LYS A 152 5.17 1.03 8.64
N CYS A 153 5.65 -0.22 8.57
CA CYS A 153 4.94 -1.36 9.14
C CYS A 153 5.25 -1.42 10.64
N ALA A 154 4.32 -0.99 11.50
CA ALA A 154 4.50 -0.95 12.95
C ALA A 154 3.15 -0.79 13.66
N ASP A 155 3.11 -1.00 14.97
CA ASP A 155 1.99 -0.50 15.78
C ASP A 155 2.12 1.02 15.94
N SER A 156 1.01 1.74 15.76
CA SER A 156 1.01 3.21 15.83
C SER A 156 1.20 3.73 17.24
N LEU A 157 0.78 2.99 18.28
CA LEU A 157 1.02 3.36 19.67
C LEU A 157 2.52 3.28 20.00
N ASP A 158 3.18 2.21 19.56
CA ASP A 158 4.63 2.05 19.71
C ASP A 158 5.37 3.16 18.97
N PHE A 159 4.92 3.52 17.76
CA PHE A 159 5.53 4.59 16.99
C PHE A 159 5.38 5.96 17.66
N MET A 160 4.18 6.27 18.17
CA MET A 160 3.90 7.56 18.81
C MET A 160 4.59 7.73 20.17
N SER A 161 4.84 6.65 20.91
CA SER A 161 5.55 6.73 22.20
C SER A 161 7.01 7.19 22.10
N HIS A 162 7.54 7.34 20.88
CA HIS A 162 8.90 7.78 20.58
C HIS A 162 8.94 9.14 19.86
N VAL A 163 7.82 9.89 19.83
CA VAL A 163 7.68 11.22 19.22
C VAL A 163 7.56 12.30 20.29
#